data_AF-A0A255SZ22-F1
#
_entry.id   AF-A0A255SZ22-F1
#
_cell.length_a   1.000
_cell.length_b   1.000
_cell.length_c   1.000
_cell.angle_alpha   90.00
_cell.angle_beta   90.00
_cell.angle_gamma   90.00
#
_symmetry.space_group_name_H-M   'P 1'
#
loop_
_entity.id
_entity.type
_entity.pdbx_description
1 polymer ?
#
loop_
_entity_poly.entity_id
_entity_poly.type
_entity_poly.pdbx_seq_one_letter_code
_entity_poly.pdbx_strand_id
1 'polypeptide(L)'
;MATNINTELFKRYAPKKKLEIIESLSPSELLSTTPATITRIIKEAGENRYKSRDKRLFISRDRQRGNSWNSTIEAVELLKGKVYLDVYVQYENTDTNTDYPLSSFLGRGESRVEIHRDDRYGNPRTYYSHYDEESKARVIKSILLQYVYNKYEDKLRKEEAA
;
A
#
# COMPACT_ATOMS: atom_id res chain seq x y z
N MET A 1 21.08 -0.98 14.98
CA MET A 1 21.30 -0.88 13.52
C MET A 1 19.94 -0.77 12.86
N ALA A 2 19.77 0.12 11.87
CA ALA A 2 18.52 0.23 11.15
C ALA A 2 18.31 -0.99 10.25
N THR A 3 17.11 -1.56 10.27
CA THR A 3 16.73 -2.72 9.48
C THR A 3 16.41 -2.28 8.06
N ASN A 4 17.18 -2.76 7.08
CA ASN A 4 16.89 -2.46 5.68
C ASN A 4 15.80 -3.38 5.13
N ILE A 5 14.55 -2.92 5.19
CA ILE A 5 13.40 -3.73 4.78
C ILE A 5 13.44 -4.14 3.29
N ASN A 6 14.12 -3.37 2.44
CA ASN A 6 14.28 -3.65 1.02
C ASN A 6 15.04 -4.95 0.74
N THR A 7 15.84 -5.44 1.70
CA THR A 7 16.59 -6.69 1.59
C THR A 7 16.10 -7.74 2.58
N GLU A 8 15.87 -7.36 3.84
CA GLU A 8 15.50 -8.28 4.93
C GLU A 8 14.20 -9.03 4.65
N LEU A 9 13.21 -8.36 4.05
CA LEU A 9 11.91 -8.97 3.76
C LEU A 9 12.01 -10.18 2.82
N PHE A 10 13.03 -10.23 1.97
CA PHE A 10 13.18 -11.27 0.93
C PHE A 10 14.17 -12.37 1.30
N LYS A 11 14.80 -12.30 2.47
CA LYS A 11 15.64 -13.38 2.98
C LYS A 11 14.81 -14.62 3.34
N ARG A 12 15.47 -15.76 3.47
CA ARG A 12 14.87 -17.03 3.88
C ARG A 12 14.58 -17.04 5.38
N TYR A 13 13.54 -16.32 5.77
CA TYR A 13 12.99 -16.35 7.13
C TYR A 13 11.65 -17.09 7.15
N ALA A 14 11.29 -17.65 8.30
CA ALA A 14 9.94 -18.11 8.56
C ALA A 14 8.93 -16.95 8.39
N PRO A 15 7.69 -17.21 7.93
CA PRO A 15 6.68 -16.17 7.76
C PRO A 15 6.42 -15.35 9.02
N LYS A 16 6.25 -15.98 10.20
CA LYS A 16 6.12 -15.28 11.50
C LYS A 16 7.28 -14.32 11.76
N LYS A 17 8.52 -14.73 11.46
CA LYS A 17 9.68 -13.86 11.64
C LYS A 17 9.65 -12.62 10.74
N LYS A 18 9.10 -12.74 9.52
CA LYS A 18 8.89 -11.58 8.63
C LYS A 18 7.87 -10.61 9.20
N LEU A 19 6.79 -11.12 9.78
CA LEU A 19 5.79 -10.28 10.47
C LEU A 19 6.41 -9.53 11.64
N GLU A 20 7.17 -10.22 12.51
CA GLU A 20 7.90 -9.58 13.61
C GLU A 20 8.83 -8.45 13.14
N ILE A 21 9.58 -8.70 12.06
CA ILE A 21 10.46 -7.68 11.46
C ILE A 21 9.64 -6.45 11.06
N ILE A 22 8.56 -6.63 10.29
CA ILE A 22 7.70 -5.53 9.83
C ILE A 22 7.07 -4.78 11.01
N GLU A 23 6.61 -5.51 12.03
CA GLU A 23 5.99 -4.92 13.22
C GLU A 23 6.98 -4.04 14.00
N SER A 24 8.25 -4.42 14.03
CA SER A 24 9.32 -3.72 14.76
C SER A 24 9.89 -2.50 14.05
N LEU A 25 9.57 -2.28 12.77
CA LEU A 25 10.10 -1.15 12.00
C LEU A 25 9.59 0.19 12.52
N SER A 26 10.51 1.14 12.65
CA SER A 26 10.17 2.55 12.86
C SER A 26 9.54 3.19 11.61
N PRO A 27 8.83 4.32 11.74
CA PRO A 27 8.30 5.06 10.60
C PRO A 27 9.35 5.41 9.54
N SER A 28 10.56 5.81 9.93
CA SER A 28 11.63 6.15 8.98
C SER A 28 12.14 4.94 8.21
N GLU A 29 12.24 3.77 8.86
CA GLU A 29 12.61 2.51 8.19
C GLU A 29 11.51 2.05 7.22
N LEU A 30 10.24 2.21 7.59
CA LEU A 30 9.11 1.95 6.68
C LEU A 30 9.16 2.86 5.46
N LEU A 31 9.35 4.17 5.66
CA LEU A 31 9.44 5.14 4.58
C LEU A 31 10.71 5.01 3.72
N SER A 32 11.72 4.26 4.18
CA SER A 32 12.89 3.88 3.37
C SER A 32 12.58 2.78 2.33
N THR A 33 11.36 2.26 2.30
CA THR A 33 10.90 1.30 1.29
C THR A 33 10.96 1.91 -0.10
N THR A 34 11.50 1.16 -1.06
CA THR A 34 11.67 1.63 -2.43
C THR A 34 10.53 1.18 -3.36
N PRO A 35 10.28 1.90 -4.48
CA PRO A 35 9.37 1.41 -5.52
C PRO A 35 9.75 0.03 -6.08
N ALA A 36 11.04 -0.31 -6.10
CA ALA A 36 11.52 -1.63 -6.54
C ALA A 36 11.07 -2.74 -5.58
N THR A 37 11.13 -2.50 -4.27
CA THR A 37 10.62 -3.41 -3.24
C THR A 37 9.13 -3.66 -3.41
N ILE A 38 8.33 -2.61 -3.57
CA ILE A 38 6.89 -2.75 -3.78
C ILE A 38 6.58 -3.43 -5.13
N THR A 39 7.34 -3.13 -6.20
CA THR A 39 7.21 -3.84 -7.48
C THR A 39 7.43 -5.33 -7.32
N ARG A 40 8.45 -5.74 -6.55
CA ARG A 40 8.73 -7.14 -6.27
C ARG A 40 7.61 -7.81 -5.49
N ILE A 41 7.09 -7.14 -4.47
CA ILE A 41 5.92 -7.58 -3.68
C ILE A 41 4.73 -7.88 -4.58
N ILE A 42 4.35 -6.94 -5.46
CA ILE A 42 3.20 -7.11 -6.36
C ILE A 42 3.47 -8.25 -7.35
N LYS A 43 4.69 -8.39 -7.86
CA LYS A 43 5.05 -9.49 -8.76
C LYS A 43 4.93 -10.86 -8.08
N GLU A 44 5.35 -10.97 -6.82
CA GLU A 44 5.39 -12.24 -6.09
C GLU A 44 4.05 -12.67 -5.45
N ALA A 45 3.21 -11.71 -5.06
CA ALA A 45 1.99 -11.93 -4.27
C ALA A 45 0.71 -11.28 -4.85
N GLY A 46 0.84 -10.43 -5.87
CA GLY A 46 -0.28 -9.81 -6.56
C GLY A 46 -0.81 -10.65 -7.73
N GLU A 47 -2.07 -10.43 -8.05
CA GLU A 47 -2.82 -11.10 -9.11
C GLU A 47 -2.79 -10.29 -10.40
N ASN A 48 -2.96 -10.95 -11.55
CA ASN A 48 -3.06 -10.25 -12.83
C ASN A 48 -4.40 -9.50 -12.92
N ARG A 49 -4.38 -8.25 -13.39
CA ARG A 49 -5.59 -7.53 -13.78
C ARG A 49 -6.10 -8.10 -15.09
N TYR A 50 -7.10 -8.97 -15.02
CA TYR A 50 -7.68 -9.64 -16.19
C TYR A 50 -6.60 -10.33 -17.06
N LYS A 51 -6.80 -10.44 -18.38
CA LYS A 51 -5.86 -11.00 -19.36
C LYS A 51 -4.66 -10.08 -19.67
N SER A 52 -4.24 -9.23 -18.72
CA SER A 52 -3.11 -8.31 -18.90
C SER A 52 -1.89 -8.72 -18.07
N ARG A 53 -0.75 -8.08 -18.35
CA ARG A 53 0.47 -8.18 -17.53
C ARG A 53 0.45 -7.24 -16.32
N ASP A 54 -0.55 -6.37 -16.24
CA ASP A 54 -0.71 -5.49 -15.09
C ASP A 54 -1.10 -6.33 -13.90
N LYS A 55 -0.61 -5.96 -12.72
CA LYS A 55 -0.85 -6.71 -11.48
C LYS A 55 -1.45 -5.82 -10.41
N ARG A 56 -2.24 -6.41 -9.52
CA ARG A 56 -2.82 -5.74 -8.37
C ARG A 56 -2.64 -6.61 -7.13
N LEU A 57 -2.19 -6.01 -6.04
CA LEU A 57 -2.22 -6.58 -4.70
C LEU A 57 -3.32 -5.87 -3.92
N PHE A 58 -4.44 -6.54 -3.70
CA PHE A 58 -5.50 -6.03 -2.84
C PHE A 58 -5.08 -6.09 -1.37
N ILE A 59 -5.39 -5.02 -0.63
CA ILE A 59 -5.20 -4.95 0.81
C ILE A 59 -6.51 -5.36 1.48
N SER A 60 -6.44 -6.37 2.35
CA SER A 60 -7.59 -6.86 3.12
C SER A 60 -8.16 -5.75 4.00
N ARG A 61 -9.48 -5.66 4.13
CA ARG A 61 -10.17 -4.54 4.81
C ARG A 61 -9.63 -4.25 6.22
N ASP A 62 -9.30 -5.27 7.00
CA ASP A 62 -8.73 -5.14 8.35
C ASP A 62 -7.34 -4.49 8.36
N ARG A 63 -6.59 -4.62 7.25
CA ARG A 63 -5.26 -4.04 7.06
C ARG A 63 -5.27 -2.75 6.27
N GLN A 64 -6.36 -2.38 5.60
CA GLN A 64 -6.43 -1.12 4.87
C GLN A 64 -6.13 0.05 5.81
N ARG A 65 -5.26 0.96 5.35
CA ARG A 65 -4.86 2.15 6.09
C ARG A 65 -4.94 3.35 5.18
N GLY A 66 -5.13 4.50 5.80
CA GLY A 66 -5.46 5.74 5.13
C GLY A 66 -4.86 6.93 5.84
N ASN A 67 -5.45 8.10 5.60
CA ASN A 67 -5.11 9.32 6.33
C ASN A 67 -5.96 9.53 7.61
N SER A 68 -6.68 8.50 8.04
CA SER A 68 -7.58 8.54 9.22
C SER A 68 -8.70 9.58 9.13
N TRP A 69 -8.99 10.09 7.92
CA TRP A 69 -10.06 11.06 7.71
C TRP A 69 -10.93 10.67 6.51
N ASN A 70 -10.46 10.94 5.31
CA ASN A 70 -11.28 10.92 4.11
C ASN A 70 -10.75 9.97 3.03
N SER A 71 -9.70 9.20 3.32
CA SER A 71 -9.08 8.35 2.32
C SER A 71 -8.43 7.11 2.89
N THR A 72 -8.45 6.03 2.10
CA THR A 72 -7.93 4.70 2.42
C THR A 72 -7.23 4.11 1.20
N ILE A 73 -6.11 3.43 1.40
CA ILE A 73 -5.43 2.68 0.33
C ILE A 73 -6.02 1.27 0.27
N GLU A 74 -6.64 0.93 -0.85
CA GLU A 74 -7.34 -0.35 -1.03
C GLU A 74 -6.48 -1.40 -1.73
N ALA A 75 -5.56 -0.96 -2.59
CA ALA A 75 -4.67 -1.84 -3.33
C ALA A 75 -3.37 -1.13 -3.74
N VAL A 76 -2.42 -1.93 -4.19
CA VAL A 76 -1.23 -1.45 -4.89
C VAL A 76 -1.15 -2.13 -6.26
N GLU A 77 -0.86 -1.35 -7.28
CA GLU A 77 -0.95 -1.77 -8.67
C GLU A 77 0.36 -1.61 -9.41
N LEU A 78 0.70 -2.58 -10.24
CA LEU A 78 1.73 -2.48 -11.24
C LEU A 78 1.05 -2.33 -12.59
N LEU A 79 0.95 -1.10 -13.09
CA LEU A 79 0.34 -0.75 -14.37
C LEU A 79 1.42 -0.31 -15.36
N LYS A 80 1.54 -1.01 -16.50
CA LYS A 80 2.50 -0.68 -17.56
C LYS A 80 3.94 -0.43 -17.03
N GLY A 81 4.34 -1.19 -16.02
CA GLY A 81 5.66 -1.11 -15.39
C GLY A 81 5.84 -0.02 -14.33
N LYS A 82 4.80 0.75 -14.01
CA LYS A 82 4.80 1.77 -12.93
C LYS A 82 3.90 1.33 -11.79
N VAL A 83 4.26 1.75 -10.56
CA VAL A 83 3.51 1.39 -9.36
C VAL A 83 2.61 2.52 -8.92
N TYR A 84 1.35 2.19 -8.67
CA TYR A 84 0.31 3.10 -8.20
C TYR A 84 -0.34 2.57 -6.93
N LEU A 85 -0.79 3.47 -6.08
CA LEU A 85 -1.72 3.18 -4.98
C LEU A 85 -3.13 3.38 -5.51
N ASP A 86 -4.01 2.40 -5.31
CA ASP A 86 -5.45 2.57 -5.51
C ASP A 86 -6.01 3.26 -4.26
N VAL A 87 -6.27 4.55 -4.39
CA VAL A 87 -6.68 5.45 -3.30
C VAL A 87 -8.18 5.62 -3.35
N TYR A 88 -8.89 5.01 -2.40
CA TYR A 88 -10.27 5.34 -2.11
C TYR A 88 -10.33 6.69 -1.41
N VAL A 89 -11.23 7.57 -1.86
CA VAL A 89 -11.47 8.88 -1.25
C VAL A 89 -12.97 9.13 -1.12
N GLN A 90 -13.35 9.53 0.09
CA GLN A 90 -14.69 9.97 0.44
C GLN A 90 -14.73 11.50 0.51
N TYR A 91 -15.71 12.11 -0.15
CA TYR A 91 -15.99 13.54 -0.01
C TYR A 91 -17.48 13.82 -0.17
N GLU A 92 -18.00 14.75 0.65
CA GLU A 92 -19.42 15.07 0.71
C GLU A 92 -20.27 13.81 0.95
N ASN A 93 -21.08 13.41 -0.03
CA ASN A 93 -21.92 12.22 -0.01
C ASN A 93 -21.58 11.24 -1.14
N THR A 94 -20.35 11.27 -1.64
CA THR A 94 -19.87 10.39 -2.71
C THR A 94 -18.46 9.89 -2.44
N ASP A 95 -18.19 8.71 -2.98
CA ASP A 95 -16.92 8.04 -2.88
C ASP A 95 -16.35 7.83 -4.29
N THR A 96 -15.03 7.81 -4.43
CA THR A 96 -14.35 7.46 -5.68
C THR A 96 -13.00 6.82 -5.39
N ASN A 97 -12.42 6.20 -6.41
CA ASN A 97 -11.05 5.75 -6.41
C ASN A 97 -10.20 6.61 -7.36
N THR A 98 -8.91 6.75 -7.06
CA THR A 98 -7.91 7.34 -7.96
C THR A 98 -6.58 6.62 -7.84
N ASP A 99 -5.83 6.56 -8.93
CA ASP A 99 -4.49 5.98 -8.95
C ASP A 99 -3.45 7.05 -8.61
N TYR A 100 -2.76 6.89 -7.47
CA TYR A 100 -1.71 7.81 -7.05
C TYR A 100 -0.31 7.19 -7.21
N PRO A 101 0.65 7.84 -7.90
CA PRO A 101 1.97 7.26 -8.12
C PRO A 101 2.71 6.97 -6.81
N LEU A 102 3.17 5.72 -6.63
CA LEU A 102 3.89 5.32 -5.41
C LEU A 102 5.17 6.15 -5.20
N SER A 103 5.89 6.49 -6.27
CA SER A 103 7.10 7.32 -6.18
C SER A 103 6.82 8.69 -5.58
N SER A 104 5.66 9.29 -5.91
CA SER A 104 5.22 10.56 -5.33
C SER A 104 4.81 10.38 -3.87
N PHE A 105 4.15 9.26 -3.56
CA PHE A 105 3.76 8.92 -2.19
C PHE A 105 4.95 8.71 -1.27
N LEU A 106 6.02 8.09 -1.74
CA LEU A 106 7.24 7.85 -0.98
C LEU A 106 8.18 9.07 -0.89
N GLY A 107 7.86 10.16 -1.59
CA GLY A 107 8.63 11.41 -1.51
C GLY A 107 8.74 11.94 -0.09
N ARG A 108 9.75 12.77 0.21
CA ARG A 108 9.91 13.34 1.56
C ARG A 108 8.75 14.27 1.91
N GLY A 109 8.32 14.27 3.17
CA GLY A 109 7.23 15.12 3.65
C GLY A 109 5.85 14.61 3.29
N GLU A 110 4.87 15.51 3.30
CA GLU A 110 3.48 15.16 3.06
C GLU A 110 3.21 14.76 1.62
N SER A 111 2.24 13.88 1.41
CA SER A 111 1.70 13.56 0.10
C SER A 111 0.27 14.08 -0.02
N ARG A 112 -0.01 14.75 -1.13
CA ARG A 112 -1.33 15.30 -1.45
C ARG A 112 -1.88 14.57 -2.66
N VAL A 113 -2.91 13.75 -2.43
CA VAL A 113 -3.68 13.13 -3.50
C VAL A 113 -4.74 14.13 -3.96
N GLU A 114 -4.80 14.38 -5.26
CA GLU A 114 -5.73 15.33 -5.88
C GLU A 114 -6.75 14.60 -6.74
N ILE A 115 -8.01 14.97 -6.60
CA ILE A 115 -9.11 14.41 -7.39
C ILE A 115 -9.88 15.57 -8.01
N HIS A 116 -10.03 15.53 -9.32
CA HIS A 116 -10.81 16.49 -10.09
C HIS A 116 -12.15 15.86 -10.45
N ARG A 117 -13.25 16.48 -10.01
CA ARG A 117 -14.61 15.99 -10.29
C ARG A 117 -15.61 17.13 -10.25
N ASP A 118 -16.68 17.01 -11.02
CA ASP A 118 -17.80 17.92 -10.93
C ASP A 118 -18.67 17.62 -9.69
N ASP A 119 -19.13 18.68 -9.01
CA ASP A 119 -20.12 18.57 -7.94
C ASP A 119 -21.51 18.17 -8.49
N ARG A 120 -22.49 17.99 -7.61
CA ARG A 120 -23.86 17.62 -7.99
C ARG A 120 -24.52 18.58 -8.99
N TYR A 121 -24.03 19.82 -9.09
CA TYR A 121 -24.54 20.84 -10.00
C TYR A 121 -23.69 20.98 -11.28
N GLY A 122 -22.70 20.11 -11.48
CA GLY A 122 -21.84 20.15 -12.66
C GLY A 122 -20.69 21.17 -12.57
N ASN A 123 -20.39 21.71 -11.37
CA ASN A 123 -19.26 22.62 -11.23
C ASN A 123 -17.97 21.85 -10.92
N PRO A 124 -16.87 22.10 -11.65
CA PRO A 124 -15.58 21.46 -11.36
C PRO A 124 -15.09 21.79 -9.95
N ARG A 125 -14.73 20.74 -9.20
CA ARG A 125 -14.12 20.80 -7.87
C ARG A 125 -12.83 19.99 -7.84
N THR A 126 -11.90 20.43 -7.00
CA THR A 126 -10.72 19.67 -6.64
C THR A 126 -10.80 19.28 -5.17
N TYR A 127 -10.74 17.98 -4.91
CA TYR A 127 -10.72 17.40 -3.57
C TYR A 127 -9.31 16.91 -3.25
N TYR A 128 -8.97 16.96 -1.97
CA TYR A 128 -7.63 16.64 -1.48
C TYR A 128 -7.67 15.59 -0.37
N SER A 129 -6.71 14.67 -0.42
CA SER A 129 -6.39 13.78 0.69
C SER A 129 -4.92 13.93 1.04
N HIS A 130 -4.67 14.39 2.26
CA HIS A 130 -3.34 14.62 2.79
C HIS A 130 -2.87 13.41 3.57
N TYR A 131 -1.61 13.03 3.36
CA TYR A 131 -0.92 11.99 4.12
C TYR A 131 0.35 12.57 4.70
N ASP A 132 0.38 12.72 6.02
CA ASP A 132 1.60 12.98 6.77
C ASP A 132 2.55 11.76 6.75
N GLU A 133 3.78 11.95 7.23
CA GLU A 133 4.78 10.89 7.23
C GLU A 133 4.34 9.68 8.08
N GLU A 134 3.59 9.90 9.16
CA GLU A 134 3.07 8.82 10.00
C GLU A 134 2.01 7.99 9.26
N SER A 135 1.04 8.63 8.60
CA SER A 135 0.02 7.97 7.80
C SER A 135 0.64 7.22 6.63
N LYS A 136 1.65 7.80 5.98
CA LYS A 136 2.44 7.13 4.94
C LYS A 136 3.12 5.88 5.49
N ALA A 137 3.78 5.96 6.65
CA ALA A 137 4.42 4.82 7.28
C ALA A 137 3.40 3.71 7.61
N ARG A 138 2.21 4.05 8.13
CA ARG A 138 1.13 3.09 8.40
C ARG A 138 0.65 2.40 7.12
N VAL A 139 0.50 3.13 6.02
CA VAL A 139 0.16 2.59 4.69
C VAL A 139 1.25 1.63 4.22
N ILE A 140 2.53 2.01 4.28
CA ILE A 140 3.61 1.13 3.86
C ILE A 140 3.66 -0.14 4.72
N LYS A 141 3.54 -0.02 6.05
CA LYS A 141 3.47 -1.18 6.96
C LYS A 141 2.34 -2.13 6.56
N SER A 142 1.16 -1.60 6.27
CA SER A 142 0.01 -2.37 5.79
C SER A 142 0.33 -3.15 4.50
N ILE A 143 0.95 -2.52 3.51
CA ILE A 143 1.34 -3.16 2.25
C ILE A 143 2.34 -4.30 2.49
N LEU A 144 3.34 -4.08 3.35
CA LEU A 144 4.35 -5.09 3.70
C LEU A 144 3.72 -6.28 4.44
N LEU A 145 2.78 -6.04 5.35
CA LEU A 145 2.03 -7.09 6.03
C LEU A 145 1.18 -7.88 5.04
N GLN A 146 0.45 -7.19 4.16
CA GLN A 146 -0.39 -7.83 3.15
C GLN A 146 0.42 -8.76 2.24
N TYR A 147 1.63 -8.35 1.86
CA TYR A 147 2.55 -9.22 1.13
C TYR A 147 2.82 -10.54 1.84
N VAL A 148 3.14 -10.49 3.14
CA VAL A 148 3.46 -11.71 3.90
C VAL A 148 2.23 -12.61 4.03
N TYR A 149 1.06 -12.03 4.31
CA TYR A 149 -0.20 -12.79 4.40
C TYR A 149 -0.58 -13.43 3.07
N ASN A 150 -0.48 -12.73 1.94
CA ASN A 150 -0.79 -13.32 0.64
C ASN A 150 0.25 -14.36 0.20
N LYS A 151 1.55 -14.04 0.35
CA LYS A 151 2.60 -14.90 -0.19
C LYS A 151 2.76 -16.20 0.60
N TYR A 152 2.49 -16.16 1.90
CA TYR A 152 2.77 -17.24 2.84
C TYR A 152 1.52 -17.72 3.59
N GLU A 153 0.32 -17.45 3.08
CA GLU A 153 -0.96 -17.81 3.69
C GLU A 153 -0.98 -19.27 4.20
N ASP A 154 -0.66 -20.21 3.32
CA ASP A 154 -0.66 -21.65 3.66
C ASP A 154 0.27 -22.01 4.81
N LYS A 155 1.41 -21.32 4.91
CA LYS A 155 2.39 -21.58 5.97
C LYS A 155 1.93 -20.97 7.29
N LEU A 156 1.41 -19.75 7.26
CA LEU A 156 0.86 -19.08 8.42
C LEU A 156 -0.30 -19.88 9.02
N ARG A 157 -1.23 -20.34 8.18
CA ARG A 157 -2.36 -21.18 8.63
C ARG A 157 -1.91 -22.49 9.29
N LYS A 158 -0.87 -23.14 8.76
CA LYS A 158 -0.31 -24.37 9.37
C LYS A 158 0.36 -24.10 10.72
N GLU A 159 1.03 -22.96 10.85
CA GLU A 159 1.68 -22.55 12.11
C GLU A 159 0.71 -22.02 13.17
N GLU A 160 -0.53 -21.68 12.81
CA GLU A 160 -1.61 -21.32 13.75
C GLU A 160 -2.39 -22.55 14.23
N ALA A 161 -2.43 -23.61 13.43
CA ALA A 161 -3.10 -24.87 13.77
C ALA A 161 -2.22 -25.85 14.56
N ALA A 162 -0.93 -25.55 14.73
CA ALA A 162 0.07 -26.36 15.44
C ALA A 162 0.35 -25.75 16.82
#